data_AF-A0A7X3VVK5-F1
#
_entry.id   AF-A0A7X3VVK5-F1
#
_cell.length_a   1.000
_cell.length_b   1.000
_cell.length_c   1.000
_cell.angle_alpha   90.00
_cell.angle_beta   90.00
_cell.angle_gamma   90.00
#
_symmetry.space_group_name_H-M   'P 1'
#
loop_
_entity.id
_entity.type
_entity.pdbx_description
1 polymer ?
#
loop_
_entity_poly.entity_id
_entity_poly.type
_entity_poly.pdbx_seq_one_letter_code
_entity_poly.pdbx_strand_id
1 'polypeptide(L)' 'MDDLNVVDEWDVGDMGCGEILILLRSRMRDFAAGDVLKLTTRDLGAPEDLPAWCRLTGRRLVRAEHPDYWIEQTSN' A
#
# COMPACT_ATOMS: atom_id res chain seq x y z
N MET A 1 -0.37 19.52 7.57
CA MET A 1 0.67 18.48 7.58
C MET A 1 -0.02 17.24 8.04
N ASP A 2 -0.39 16.41 7.07
CA ASP A 2 -1.26 15.25 7.22
C ASP A 2 -0.63 14.27 8.21
N ASP A 3 -1.25 14.14 9.38
CA ASP A 3 -0.85 13.20 10.43
C ASP A 3 -1.29 11.80 9.96
N LEU A 4 -0.48 11.19 9.10
CA LEU A 4 -0.69 9.81 8.68
C LEU A 4 -0.27 8.90 9.84
N ASN A 5 -1.19 8.06 10.33
CA ASN A 5 -0.88 7.02 11.30
C ASN A 5 -0.11 5.87 10.62
N VAL A 6 1.15 6.12 10.26
CA VAL A 6 2.01 5.10 9.66
C VAL A 6 2.43 4.12 10.74
N VAL A 7 1.82 2.94 10.74
CA VAL A 7 2.11 1.88 11.72
C VAL A 7 3.22 0.94 11.27
N ASP A 8 3.54 0.96 9.98
CA ASP A 8 4.49 0.05 9.38
C ASP A 8 5.07 0.59 8.06
N GLU A 9 6.32 0.24 7.79
CA GLU A 9 7.04 0.57 6.55
C GLU A 9 7.59 -0.71 5.92
N TRP A 10 7.41 -0.88 4.61
CA TRP A 10 7.82 -2.08 3.89
C TRP A 10 8.43 -1.74 2.53
N ASP A 11 9.73 -2.00 2.39
CA ASP A 11 10.47 -1.89 1.12
C ASP A 11 10.54 -3.26 0.44
N VAL A 12 9.96 -3.35 -0.76
CA VAL A 12 9.93 -4.56 -1.60
C VAL A 12 10.97 -4.54 -2.71
N GLY A 13 11.75 -3.46 -2.82
CA GLY A 13 12.83 -3.31 -3.77
C GLY A 13 12.39 -3.49 -5.23
N ASP A 14 13.00 -4.45 -5.91
CA ASP A 14 12.74 -4.83 -7.31
C ASP A 14 11.86 -6.08 -7.43
N MET A 15 11.13 -6.45 -6.37
CA MET A 15 10.19 -7.57 -6.39
C MET A 15 9.11 -7.33 -7.47
N GLY A 16 8.77 -8.38 -8.23
CA GLY A 16 7.89 -8.25 -9.39
C GLY A 16 6.41 -7.97 -9.07
N CYS A 17 5.70 -7.40 -10.04
CA CYS A 17 4.36 -6.80 -9.93
C CYS A 17 3.29 -7.69 -9.28
N GLY A 18 3.30 -9.00 -9.55
CA GLY A 18 2.25 -9.92 -9.08
C GLY A 18 2.39 -10.36 -7.62
N GLU A 19 3.62 -10.54 -7.13
CA GLU A 19 3.88 -11.08 -5.79
C GLU A 19 3.67 -10.02 -4.72
N ILE A 20 3.99 -8.75 -5.02
CA ILE A 20 3.81 -7.63 -4.10
C ILE A 20 2.35 -7.51 -3.66
N LEU A 21 1.38 -7.58 -4.58
CA LEU A 21 -0.04 -7.39 -4.24
C LEU A 21 -0.60 -8.50 -3.34
N ILE A 22 -0.10 -9.74 -3.48
CA ILE A 22 -0.52 -10.87 -2.66
C ILE A 22 0.02 -10.70 -1.22
N LEU A 23 1.30 -10.38 -1.11
CA LEU A 23 1.96 -10.16 0.18
C LEU A 23 1.42 -8.91 0.88
N LEU A 24 1.20 -7.82 0.14
CA LEU A 24 0.57 -6.59 0.60
C LEU A 24 -0.80 -6.87 1.20
N ARG A 25 -1.64 -7.64 0.50
CA ARG A 25 -2.95 -8.05 1.02
C ARG A 25 -2.82 -8.80 2.33
N SER A 26 -1.86 -9.72 2.42
CA SER A 26 -1.65 -10.51 3.64
C SER A 26 -1.26 -9.63 4.81
N ARG A 27 -0.31 -8.71 4.61
CA ARG A 27 0.22 -7.79 5.62
C ARG A 27 -0.85 -6.82 6.13
N MET A 28 -1.66 -6.28 5.22
CA MET A 28 -2.73 -5.34 5.55
C MET A 28 -3.91 -5.96 6.32
N ARG A 29 -4.00 -7.29 6.45
CA ARG A 29 -5.08 -7.92 7.24
C ARG A 29 -4.92 -7.70 8.75
N ASP A 30 -3.70 -7.53 9.22
CA ASP A 30 -3.40 -7.38 10.65
C ASP A 30 -3.57 -5.92 11.12
N PHE A 31 -3.92 -5.01 10.22
CA PHE A 31 -3.99 -3.57 10.48
C PHE A 31 -5.40 -3.18 10.91
N ALA A 32 -5.50 -2.26 11.86
CA ALA A 32 -6.76 -1.63 12.24
C ALA A 32 -7.16 -0.58 11.20
N ALA A 33 -8.43 -0.19 11.19
CA ALA A 33 -8.86 0.88 10.30
C ALA A 33 -8.26 2.23 10.69
N GLY A 34 -7.81 2.97 9.69
CA GLY A 34 -7.04 4.19 9.86
C GLY A 34 -5.52 3.96 9.97
N ASP A 35 -5.06 2.71 10.10
CA ASP A 35 -3.64 2.40 10.02
C ASP A 35 -3.14 2.55 8.59
N VAL A 36 -1.96 3.15 8.45
CA VAL A 36 -1.32 3.39 7.16
C VAL A 36 -0.05 2.54 7.03
N LEU A 37 0.07 1.83 5.92
CA LEU A 37 1.31 1.20 5.48
C LEU A 37 2.05 2.15 4.54
N LYS A 38 3.34 2.37 4.76
CA LYS A 38 4.22 2.94 3.74
C LYS A 38 4.92 1.82 2.97
N LEU A 39 4.58 1.68 1.69
CA LEU A 39 5.17 0.72 0.77
C LEU A 39 6.20 1.44 -0.13
N THR A 40 7.42 0.92 -0.20
CA THR A 40 8.44 1.38 -1.15
C THR A 40 8.66 0.31 -2.22
N THR A 41 8.40 0.62 -3.48
CA THR A 41 8.59 -0.29 -4.62
C THR A 41 9.13 0.45 -5.84
N ARG A 42 10.11 -0.16 -6.52
CA ARG A 42 10.69 0.35 -7.78
C ARG A 42 9.97 -0.18 -9.02
N ASP A 43 8.87 -0.92 -8.82
CA ASP A 43 8.05 -1.42 -9.90
C ASP A 43 7.37 -0.26 -10.66
N LEU A 44 7.59 -0.24 -11.98
CA LEU A 44 7.01 0.77 -12.88
C LEU A 44 5.49 0.61 -13.06
N GLY A 45 4.93 -0.57 -12.77
CA GLY A 45 3.49 -0.83 -12.78
C GLY A 45 2.77 -0.39 -11.50
N ALA A 46 3.49 -0.23 -10.39
CA ALA A 46 2.91 0.14 -9.09
C ALA A 46 2.06 1.43 -9.10
N PRO A 47 2.41 2.52 -9.83
CA PRO A 47 1.56 3.70 -9.93
C PRO A 47 0.16 3.42 -10.49
N GLU A 48 0.01 2.39 -11.33
CA GLU A 48 -1.27 2.01 -11.95
C GLU A 48 -1.97 0.87 -11.17
N ASP A 49 -1.18 -0.11 -10.71
CA ASP A 49 -1.67 -1.30 -10.02
C ASP A 49 -2.15 -1.01 -8.60
N LEU A 50 -1.44 -0.18 -7.82
CA LEU A 50 -1.80 0.10 -6.43
C LEU A 50 -3.14 0.82 -6.29
N PRO A 51 -3.46 1.87 -7.07
CA PRO A 51 -4.79 2.47 -7.05
C PRO A 51 -5.89 1.49 -7.43
N ALA A 52 -5.65 0.64 -8.44
CA ALA A 52 -6.61 -0.36 -8.87
C ALA A 52 -6.85 -1.42 -7.78
N TRP A 53 -5.78 -1.92 -7.17
CA TRP A 53 -5.83 -2.88 -6.07
C TRP A 53 -6.52 -2.30 -4.83
N CYS A 54 -6.26 -1.03 -4.49
CA CYS A 54 -6.95 -0.35 -3.39
C CYS A 54 -8.47 -0.34 -3.61
N ARG A 55 -8.92 0.06 -4.81
CA ARG A 55 -10.35 0.05 -5.19
C ARG A 55 -10.96 -1.34 -5.13
N LEU A 56 -10.27 -2.35 -5.65
CA LEU A 56 -10.74 -3.74 -5.67
C LEU A 56 -10.86 -4.35 -4.29
N THR A 57 -10.04 -3.90 -3.34
CA THR A 57 -9.98 -4.47 -1.99
C THR A 57 -10.61 -3.59 -0.92
N GLY A 58 -11.27 -2.49 -1.32
CA GLY A 58 -11.96 -1.54 -0.44
C GLY A 58 -11.05 -0.57 0.30
N ARG A 59 -9.74 -0.58 0.05
CA ARG A 59 -8.72 0.24 0.73
C ARG A 59 -8.56 1.61 0.09
N ARG A 60 -7.85 2.49 0.79
CA ARG A 60 -7.57 3.85 0.32
C ARG A 60 -6.08 4.06 0.10
N LEU A 61 -5.72 4.44 -1.12
CA LEU A 61 -4.40 5.01 -1.40
C LEU A 61 -4.41 6.47 -0.95
N VAL A 62 -3.67 6.78 0.10
CA VAL A 62 -3.61 8.12 0.69
C VAL A 62 -2.67 9.01 -0.09
N ARG A 63 -1.50 8.48 -0.45
CA ARG A 63 -0.46 9.20 -1.19
C ARG A 63 0.31 8.23 -2.09
N ALA A 64 0.71 8.72 -3.26
CA ALA A 64 1.50 7.98 -4.23
C ALA A 64 2.60 8.88 -4.78
N GLU A 65 3.84 8.57 -4.44
CA GLU A 65 5.04 9.30 -4.84
C GLU A 65 6.14 8.29 -5.14
N HIS A 66 6.09 7.68 -6.32
CA HIS A 66 7.01 6.61 -6.71
C HIS A 66 8.48 6.97 -6.38
N PRO A 67 9.20 6.12 -5.62
CA PRO A 67 8.87 4.73 -5.29
C PRO A 67 8.00 4.51 -4.03
N ASP A 68 7.56 5.54 -3.32
CA ASP A 68 6.84 5.46 -2.05
C ASP A 68 5.32 5.61 -2.19
N TYR A 69 4.57 4.81 -1.43
CA TYR A 69 3.11 4.76 -1.45
C TYR A 69 2.56 4.59 -0.04
N TRP A 70 1.50 5.33 0.30
CA TRP A 70 0.84 5.26 1.60
C TRP A 70 -0.55 4.71 1.44
N ILE A 71 -0.79 3.54 2.03
CA ILE A 71 -2.04 2.79 1.88
C ILE A 71 -2.70 2.69 3.25
N GLU A 72 -3.89 3.26 3.37
CA GLU A 72 -4.72 3.23 4.56
C GLU A 72 -5.63 2.00 4.53
N GLN A 73 -5.64 1.28 5.65
CA GLN A 73 -6.62 0.26 5.91
C GLN A 73 -7.97 0.92 6.24
N THR A 74 -9.00 0.47 5.56
CA THR A 74 -10.38 0.90 5.78
C THR A 74 -11.12 -0.22 6.50
N SER A 75 -12.02 0.12 7.43
CA SER A 75 -13.01 -0.82 7.95
C SER A 75 -14.00 -1.12 6.83
N ASN A 76 -13.73 -2.14 6.01
CA ASN A 76 -14.76 -2.65 5.09
C ASN A 76 -15.61 -3.72 5.77
#